data_AF-A0AAE3MIQ5-F1
#
_entry.id   AF-A0AAE3MIQ5-F1
#
_cell.length_a   1.000
_cell.length_b   1.000
_cell.length_c   1.000
_cell.angle_alpha   90.00
_cell.angle_beta   90.00
_cell.angle_gamma   90.00
#
_symmetry.space_group_name_H-M   'P 1'
#
loop_
_entity.id
_entity.type
_entity.pdbx_description
1 polymer ?
#
loop_
_entity_poly.entity_id
_entity_poly.type
_entity_poly.pdbx_seq_one_letter_code
_entity_poly.pdbx_strand_id
1 'polypeptide(L)'
;MKIIKVISIIIQFILYGSAITLGIIWLFNIEVCFDPEAATFLLLTIVTPLLSYLVKKYSDIIAIEKFSTANALAYGYINNFIEPVLTELIKKSKKPVIYIYLPQTIDELYPKNVERIKANFIEKYGNIGTRSIKINEGRGARDLMTIASLGEDCFFDIPNTLLTLKPLIDYQVISPKNDLTDIEKEKLGVKYIDVFKQEILKLLSRKQLDKNIILIDKDFKIE
;
A
#
# COMPACT_ATOMS: atom_id res chain seq x y z
N MET A 1 -13.34 15.36 -2.01
CA MET A 1 -13.23 13.95 -1.53
C MET A 1 -14.43 13.51 -0.69
N LYS A 2 -14.78 14.18 0.44
CA LYS A 2 -16.03 13.90 1.19
C LYS A 2 -17.29 14.02 0.32
N ILE A 3 -17.34 15.04 -0.55
CA ILE A 3 -18.49 15.32 -1.44
C ILE A 3 -18.81 14.16 -2.39
N ILE A 4 -17.83 13.57 -3.06
CA ILE A 4 -18.07 12.45 -4.01
C ILE A 4 -18.59 11.21 -3.29
N LYS A 5 -18.04 10.90 -2.11
CA LYS A 5 -18.49 9.78 -1.30
C LYS A 5 -19.92 10.00 -0.77
N VAL A 6 -20.24 11.22 -0.35
CA VAL A 6 -21.59 11.60 0.07
C VAL A 6 -22.58 11.52 -1.11
N ILE A 7 -22.22 12.03 -2.28
CA ILE A 7 -23.04 11.93 -3.50
C ILE A 7 -23.26 10.46 -3.87
N SER A 8 -22.23 9.62 -3.82
CA SER A 8 -22.35 8.19 -4.11
C SER A 8 -23.31 7.48 -3.15
N ILE A 9 -23.25 7.78 -1.85
CA ILE A 9 -24.15 7.20 -0.85
C ILE A 9 -25.58 7.68 -1.09
N ILE A 10 -25.78 8.96 -1.39
CA ILE A 10 -27.10 9.53 -1.70
C ILE A 10 -27.69 8.87 -2.94
N ILE A 11 -26.91 8.73 -4.02
CA ILE A 11 -27.35 8.08 -5.26
C ILE A 11 -27.77 6.63 -4.99
N GLN A 12 -26.95 5.87 -4.25
CA GLN A 12 -27.30 4.49 -3.87
C GLN A 12 -28.59 4.45 -3.03
N PHE A 13 -28.74 5.36 -2.08
CA PHE A 13 -29.93 5.43 -1.23
C PHE A 13 -31.20 5.73 -2.04
N ILE A 14 -31.12 6.67 -2.99
CA ILE A 14 -32.23 6.98 -3.91
C ILE A 14 -32.56 5.77 -4.78
N LEU A 15 -31.54 5.09 -5.33
CA LEU A 15 -31.73 3.92 -6.19
C LEU A 15 -32.39 2.76 -5.43
N TYR A 16 -31.83 2.35 -4.29
CA TYR A 16 -32.42 1.29 -3.48
C TYR A 16 -33.79 1.68 -2.94
N GLY A 17 -33.96 2.94 -2.51
CA GLY A 17 -35.25 3.47 -2.09
C GLY A 17 -36.30 3.36 -3.19
N SER A 18 -35.96 3.79 -4.42
CA SER A 18 -36.87 3.71 -5.57
C SER A 18 -37.23 2.27 -5.95
N ALA A 19 -36.27 1.35 -5.94
CA ALA A 19 -36.52 -0.06 -6.23
C ALA A 19 -37.44 -0.71 -5.17
N ILE A 20 -37.24 -0.38 -3.89
CA ILE A 20 -38.11 -0.85 -2.79
C ILE A 20 -39.51 -0.26 -2.92
N THR A 21 -39.64 1.04 -3.19
CA THR A 21 -40.95 1.68 -3.36
C THR A 21 -41.73 1.09 -4.53
N LEU A 22 -41.08 0.83 -5.66
CA LEU A 22 -41.70 0.18 -6.81
C LEU A 22 -42.07 -1.28 -6.53
N GLY A 23 -41.22 -2.00 -5.78
CA GLY A 23 -41.55 -3.35 -5.31
C GLY A 23 -42.77 -3.38 -4.38
N ILE A 24 -42.94 -2.36 -3.52
CA ILE A 24 -44.12 -2.20 -2.66
C ILE A 24 -45.36 -1.88 -3.51
N ILE A 25 -45.26 -0.95 -4.46
CA ILE A 25 -46.34 -0.61 -5.39
C ILE A 25 -46.83 -1.84 -6.14
N TRP A 26 -45.89 -2.67 -6.62
CA TRP A 26 -46.19 -3.96 -7.26
C TRP A 26 -46.83 -4.94 -6.28
N LEU A 27 -46.25 -5.15 -5.09
CA LEU A 27 -46.76 -6.09 -4.09
C LEU A 27 -48.20 -5.80 -3.64
N PHE A 28 -48.56 -4.52 -3.57
CA PHE A 28 -49.89 -4.08 -3.17
C PHE A 28 -50.84 -3.78 -4.35
N ASN A 29 -50.43 -4.09 -5.60
CA ASN A 29 -51.20 -3.82 -6.81
C ASN A 29 -51.73 -2.38 -6.90
N ILE A 30 -50.90 -1.40 -6.50
CA ILE A 30 -51.27 0.01 -6.58
C ILE A 30 -51.23 0.43 -8.04
N GLU A 31 -52.34 0.98 -8.55
CA GLU A 31 -52.41 1.47 -9.94
C GLU A 31 -51.46 2.66 -10.15
N VAL A 32 -50.52 2.48 -11.08
CA VAL A 32 -49.56 3.50 -11.52
C VAL A 32 -49.56 3.58 -13.04
N CYS A 33 -49.13 4.72 -13.60
CA CYS A 33 -49.14 4.98 -15.05
C CYS A 33 -48.08 4.21 -15.86
N PHE A 34 -47.43 3.20 -15.26
CA PHE A 34 -46.37 2.39 -15.86
C PHE A 34 -46.42 0.98 -15.27
N ASP A 35 -45.75 0.01 -15.90
CA ASP A 35 -45.63 -1.36 -15.39
C ASP A 35 -44.59 -1.43 -14.25
N PRO A 36 -45.02 -1.65 -12.99
CA PRO A 36 -44.12 -1.65 -11.85
C PRO A 36 -43.24 -2.91 -11.80
N GLU A 37 -43.63 -4.03 -12.43
CA GLU A 37 -42.83 -5.26 -12.46
C GLU A 37 -41.60 -5.06 -13.36
N ALA A 38 -41.82 -4.61 -14.59
CA ALA A 38 -40.75 -4.31 -15.55
C ALA A 38 -39.81 -3.21 -15.02
N ALA A 39 -40.34 -2.18 -14.38
CA ALA A 39 -39.55 -1.10 -13.78
C ALA A 39 -38.67 -1.60 -12.62
N THR A 40 -39.23 -2.44 -11.75
CA THR A 40 -38.50 -3.04 -10.61
C THR A 40 -37.39 -3.96 -11.09
N PHE A 41 -37.68 -4.81 -12.08
CA PHE A 41 -36.71 -5.70 -12.69
C PHE A 41 -35.53 -4.92 -13.30
N LEU A 42 -35.82 -3.90 -14.11
CA LEU A 42 -34.79 -3.08 -14.76
C LEU A 42 -33.89 -2.36 -13.74
N LEU A 43 -34.48 -1.81 -12.67
CA LEU A 43 -33.73 -1.13 -11.61
C LEU A 43 -32.80 -2.09 -10.85
N LEU A 44 -33.29 -3.27 -10.47
CA LEU A 44 -32.51 -4.21 -9.66
C LEU A 44 -31.46 -4.98 -10.47
N THR A 45 -31.74 -5.34 -11.72
CA THR A 45 -30.87 -6.23 -12.51
C THR A 45 -29.84 -5.49 -13.37
N ILE A 46 -30.20 -4.31 -13.88
CA ILE A 46 -29.34 -3.59 -14.84
C ILE A 46 -28.75 -2.35 -14.17
N VAL A 47 -29.63 -1.49 -13.64
CA VAL A 47 -29.21 -0.15 -13.19
C VAL A 47 -28.37 -0.23 -11.92
N THR A 48 -28.81 -1.01 -10.92
CA THR A 48 -28.12 -1.11 -9.63
C THR A 48 -26.72 -1.73 -9.72
N PRO A 49 -26.52 -2.87 -10.43
CA PRO A 49 -25.18 -3.46 -10.57
C PRO A 49 -24.25 -2.56 -11.39
N LEU A 50 -24.74 -1.93 -12.46
CA LEU A 50 -23.95 -1.04 -13.31
C LEU A 50 -23.46 0.19 -12.52
N LEU A 51 -24.35 0.85 -11.77
CA LEU A 51 -23.98 1.98 -10.92
C LEU A 51 -23.03 1.56 -9.80
N SER A 52 -23.25 0.40 -9.19
CA SER A 52 -22.34 -0.13 -8.16
C SER A 52 -20.94 -0.40 -8.73
N TYR A 53 -20.86 -0.96 -9.94
CA TYR A 53 -19.60 -1.15 -10.66
C TYR A 53 -18.90 0.18 -10.96
N LEU A 54 -19.63 1.18 -11.47
CA LEU A 54 -19.08 2.50 -11.77
C LEU A 54 -18.56 3.17 -10.49
N VAL A 55 -19.35 3.19 -9.42
CA VAL A 55 -18.94 3.74 -8.11
C VAL A 55 -17.66 3.05 -7.62
N LYS A 56 -17.60 1.72 -7.68
CA LYS A 56 -16.42 0.96 -7.29
C LYS A 56 -15.21 1.36 -8.13
N LYS A 57 -15.35 1.39 -9.46
CA LYS A 57 -14.28 1.77 -10.39
C LYS A 57 -13.75 3.18 -10.11
N TYR A 58 -14.63 4.15 -9.86
CA TYR A 58 -14.22 5.51 -9.49
C TYR A 58 -13.52 5.54 -8.12
N SER A 59 -14.01 4.78 -7.14
CA SER A 59 -13.37 4.67 -5.83
C SER A 59 -11.95 4.10 -5.95
N ASP A 60 -11.76 3.08 -6.80
CA ASP A 60 -10.45 2.47 -7.05
C ASP A 60 -9.49 3.45 -7.72
N ILE A 61 -9.95 4.20 -8.74
CA ILE A 61 -9.15 5.26 -9.39
C ILE A 61 -8.75 6.34 -8.37
N ILE A 62 -9.70 6.78 -7.54
CA ILE A 62 -9.42 7.77 -6.47
C ILE A 62 -8.42 7.23 -5.46
N ALA A 63 -8.47 5.93 -5.12
CA ALA A 63 -7.50 5.32 -4.24
C ALA A 63 -6.11 5.29 -4.87
N ILE A 64 -6.00 4.93 -6.16
CA ILE A 64 -4.75 4.95 -6.92
C ILE A 64 -4.15 6.35 -6.95
N GLU A 65 -4.95 7.39 -7.23
CA GLU A 65 -4.49 8.77 -7.20
C GLU A 65 -4.04 9.19 -5.81
N LYS A 66 -4.85 8.90 -4.79
CA LYS A 66 -4.58 9.29 -3.40
C LYS A 66 -3.29 8.68 -2.86
N PHE A 67 -3.01 7.43 -3.21
CA PHE A 67 -1.82 6.70 -2.74
C PHE A 67 -0.73 6.56 -3.81
N SER A 68 -0.81 7.36 -4.88
CA SER A 68 0.15 7.37 -5.99
C SER A 68 1.60 7.60 -5.51
N THR A 69 1.78 8.40 -4.46
CA THR A 69 3.11 8.61 -3.85
C THR A 69 3.69 7.33 -3.26
N ALA A 70 2.91 6.50 -2.56
CA ALA A 70 3.40 5.22 -2.05
C ALA A 70 3.81 4.29 -3.19
N ASN A 71 3.02 4.24 -4.27
CA ASN A 71 3.35 3.48 -5.47
C ASN A 71 4.67 3.98 -6.10
N ALA A 72 4.84 5.30 -6.22
CA ALA A 72 6.06 5.89 -6.77
C ALA A 72 7.29 5.60 -5.89
N LEU A 73 7.15 5.65 -4.56
CA LEU A 73 8.21 5.29 -3.63
C LEU A 73 8.60 3.81 -3.74
N ALA A 74 7.62 2.91 -3.81
CA ALA A 74 7.86 1.47 -4.01
C ALA A 74 8.58 1.21 -5.33
N TYR A 75 8.11 1.84 -6.41
CA TYR A 75 8.73 1.75 -7.73
C TYR A 75 10.18 2.26 -7.69
N GLY A 76 10.42 3.42 -7.09
CA GLY A 76 11.75 3.98 -6.94
C GLY A 76 12.67 3.09 -6.12
N TYR A 77 12.18 2.56 -4.99
CA TYR A 77 12.94 1.67 -4.13
C TYR A 77 13.36 0.38 -4.86
N ILE A 78 12.44 -0.28 -5.57
CA ILE A 78 12.77 -1.51 -6.29
C ILE A 78 13.74 -1.24 -7.46
N ASN A 79 13.40 -0.32 -8.37
CA ASN A 79 14.16 -0.14 -9.61
C ASN A 79 15.46 0.66 -9.42
N ASN A 80 15.57 1.49 -8.38
CA ASN A 80 16.75 2.33 -8.17
C ASN A 80 17.69 1.80 -7.09
N PHE A 81 17.21 0.91 -6.22
CA PHE A 81 18.01 0.36 -5.13
C PHE A 81 18.07 -1.17 -5.17
N ILE A 82 16.95 -1.85 -4.93
CA ILE A 82 16.95 -3.31 -4.73
C ILE A 82 17.43 -4.09 -5.95
N GLU A 83 16.89 -3.80 -7.13
CA GLU A 83 17.23 -4.55 -8.35
C GLU A 83 18.70 -4.35 -8.79
N PRO A 84 19.24 -3.11 -8.84
CA PRO A 84 20.66 -2.91 -9.10
C PRO A 84 21.57 -3.57 -8.05
N VAL A 85 21.21 -3.46 -6.77
CA VAL A 85 21.95 -4.09 -5.67
C VAL A 85 21.98 -5.59 -5.83
N LEU A 86 20.83 -6.22 -6.03
CA LEU A 86 20.74 -7.66 -6.15
C LEU A 86 21.50 -8.16 -7.38
N THR A 87 21.45 -7.42 -8.48
CA THR A 87 22.22 -7.72 -9.70
C THR A 87 23.72 -7.76 -9.42
N GLU A 88 24.25 -6.80 -8.66
CA GLU A 88 25.66 -6.80 -8.26
C GLU A 88 26.00 -7.89 -7.24
N LEU A 89 25.06 -8.24 -6.36
CA LEU A 89 25.24 -9.33 -5.39
C LEU A 89 25.29 -10.70 -6.07
N ILE A 90 24.43 -10.95 -7.07
CA ILE A 90 24.39 -12.22 -7.81
C ILE A 90 25.70 -12.43 -8.61
N LYS A 91 26.40 -11.36 -9.02
CA LYS A 91 27.72 -11.48 -9.65
C LYS A 91 28.79 -12.01 -8.70
N LYS A 92 28.64 -11.77 -7.39
CA LYS A 92 29.65 -12.10 -6.36
C LYS A 92 29.28 -13.32 -5.52
N SER A 93 27.99 -13.60 -5.39
CA SER A 93 27.43 -14.71 -4.62
C SER A 93 26.50 -15.55 -5.49
N LYS A 94 26.48 -16.86 -5.24
CA LYS A 94 25.57 -17.78 -5.95
C LYS A 94 24.09 -17.56 -5.59
N LYS A 95 23.78 -17.13 -4.36
CA LYS A 95 22.40 -17.00 -3.84
C LYS A 95 22.30 -15.93 -2.75
N PRO A 96 22.44 -14.63 -3.08
CA PRO A 96 22.25 -13.57 -2.10
C PRO A 96 20.79 -13.47 -1.66
N VAL A 97 20.57 -13.17 -0.38
CA VAL A 97 19.25 -12.94 0.20
C VAL A 97 19.21 -11.56 0.85
N ILE A 98 18.20 -10.76 0.54
CA ILE A 98 17.99 -9.43 1.10
C ILE A 98 16.73 -9.46 1.95
N TYR A 99 16.88 -9.20 3.24
CA TYR A 99 15.80 -8.99 4.18
C TYR A 99 15.41 -7.52 4.18
N ILE A 100 14.15 -7.24 3.88
CA ILE A 100 13.63 -5.87 3.82
C ILE A 100 12.63 -5.67 4.95
N TYR A 101 12.94 -4.73 5.84
CA TYR A 101 12.03 -4.36 6.91
C TYR A 101 10.84 -3.56 6.38
N LEU A 102 9.62 -4.03 6.65
CA LEU A 102 8.41 -3.29 6.40
C LEU A 102 7.77 -2.89 7.74
N PRO A 103 7.67 -1.57 8.03
CA PRO A 103 6.98 -1.13 9.24
C PRO A 103 5.50 -1.48 9.16
N GLN A 104 4.82 -1.60 10.30
CA GLN A 104 3.36 -1.74 10.36
C GLN A 104 2.68 -0.40 10.65
N THR A 105 3.41 0.50 11.32
CA THR A 105 2.93 1.82 11.74
C THR A 105 3.91 2.91 11.31
N ILE A 106 3.42 4.15 11.23
CA ILE A 106 4.30 5.29 10.94
C ILE A 106 5.31 5.54 12.04
N ASP A 107 4.96 5.23 13.28
CA ASP A 107 5.82 5.54 14.42
C ASP A 107 7.13 4.73 14.36
N GLU A 108 7.12 3.55 13.75
CA GLU A 108 8.32 2.76 13.51
C GLU A 108 9.35 3.47 12.61
N LEU A 109 8.91 4.44 11.81
CA LEU A 109 9.76 5.27 10.96
C LEU A 109 10.42 6.43 11.73
N TYR A 110 10.11 6.65 13.01
CA TYR A 110 10.82 7.66 13.79
C TYR A 110 12.29 7.27 13.95
N PRO A 111 13.25 8.22 13.87
CA PRO A 111 14.68 7.91 13.94
C PRO A 111 15.07 7.05 15.15
N LYS A 112 14.51 7.34 16.34
CA LYS A 112 14.76 6.54 17.54
C LYS A 112 14.26 5.10 17.43
N ASN A 113 13.14 4.88 16.75
CA ASN A 113 12.57 3.56 16.56
C ASN A 113 13.31 2.79 15.46
N VAL A 114 13.74 3.46 14.37
CA VAL A 114 14.61 2.87 13.35
C VAL A 114 15.92 2.38 13.98
N GLU A 115 16.57 3.19 14.82
CA GLU A 115 17.77 2.77 15.54
C GLU A 115 17.50 1.61 16.51
N ARG A 116 16.35 1.61 17.20
CA ARG A 116 15.93 0.48 18.05
C ARG A 116 15.69 -0.79 17.24
N ILE A 117 15.05 -0.70 16.08
CA ILE A 117 14.80 -1.85 15.19
C ILE A 117 16.12 -2.43 14.72
N LYS A 118 17.06 -1.58 14.28
CA LYS A 118 18.42 -2.03 13.92
C LYS A 118 19.11 -2.70 15.09
N ALA A 119 19.07 -2.13 16.29
CA ALA A 119 19.68 -2.70 17.48
C ALA A 119 19.08 -4.07 17.84
N ASN A 120 17.75 -4.20 17.82
CA ASN A 120 17.05 -5.46 18.07
C ASN A 120 17.40 -6.52 17.01
N PHE A 121 17.58 -6.08 15.75
CA PHE A 121 18.00 -6.97 14.67
C PHE A 121 19.43 -7.48 14.88
N ILE A 122 20.35 -6.60 15.30
CA ILE A 122 21.74 -6.96 15.68
C ILE A 122 21.73 -7.95 16.84
N GLU A 123 20.93 -7.70 17.88
CA GLU A 123 20.84 -8.58 19.04
C GLU A 123 20.37 -9.98 18.64
N LYS A 124 19.38 -10.08 17.75
CA LYS A 124 18.78 -11.36 17.33
C LYS A 124 19.64 -12.15 16.34
N TYR A 125 20.33 -11.46 15.41
CA TYR A 125 21.07 -12.09 14.31
C TYR A 125 22.59 -11.81 14.36
N GLY A 126 23.11 -11.37 15.50
CA GLY A 126 24.53 -11.17 15.72
C GLY A 126 25.16 -10.01 14.94
N ASN A 127 26.49 -10.02 14.85
CA ASN A 127 27.27 -8.89 14.33
C ASN A 127 26.86 -8.49 12.90
N ILE A 128 26.46 -7.22 12.77
CA ILE A 128 26.24 -6.56 11.49
C ILE A 128 27.55 -5.94 11.01
N GLY A 129 28.08 -6.46 9.91
CA GLY A 129 29.02 -5.73 9.07
C GLY A 129 28.28 -4.75 8.16
N THR A 130 28.96 -3.74 7.64
CA THR A 130 28.43 -2.94 6.52
C THR A 130 29.24 -3.25 5.28
N ARG A 131 28.57 -3.63 4.19
CA ARG A 131 29.22 -3.86 2.90
C ARG A 131 28.76 -2.81 1.92
N SER A 132 29.71 -2.01 1.47
CA SER A 132 29.48 -1.04 0.40
C SER A 132 29.49 -1.74 -0.95
N ILE A 133 28.37 -1.64 -1.68
CA ILE A 133 28.19 -2.19 -3.02
C ILE A 133 28.28 -1.03 -4.01
N LYS A 134 29.33 -1.05 -4.83
CA LYS A 134 29.44 -0.14 -5.97
C LYS A 134 28.51 -0.62 -7.09
N ILE A 135 27.56 0.24 -7.48
CA ILE A 135 26.64 -0.02 -8.58
C ILE A 135 27.23 0.62 -9.84
N ASN A 136 27.49 -0.18 -10.87
CA ASN A 136 28.19 0.25 -12.10
C ASN A 136 27.33 1.12 -13.06
N GLU A 137 26.15 1.57 -12.65
CA GLU A 137 25.20 2.34 -13.48
C GLU A 137 25.25 3.86 -13.23
N GLY A 138 26.39 4.40 -12.77
CA GLY A 138 26.51 5.82 -12.42
C GLY A 138 25.75 6.25 -11.14
N ARG A 139 25.26 5.27 -10.37
CA ARG A 139 24.40 5.47 -9.18
C ARG A 139 25.16 5.44 -7.85
N GLY A 140 26.49 5.42 -7.90
CA GLY A 140 27.38 5.47 -6.73
C GLY A 140 27.52 4.16 -5.97
N ALA A 141 28.04 4.25 -4.74
CA ALA A 141 28.12 3.15 -3.80
C ALA A 141 26.90 3.16 -2.86
N ARG A 142 26.39 1.98 -2.51
CA ARG A 142 25.28 1.78 -1.59
C ARG A 142 25.70 0.85 -0.47
N ASP A 143 25.48 1.28 0.76
CA ASP A 143 25.84 0.51 1.93
C ASP A 143 24.68 -0.39 2.34
N LEU A 144 24.94 -1.68 2.45
CA LEU A 144 24.01 -2.66 2.99
C LEU A 144 24.56 -3.25 4.28
N MET A 145 23.65 -3.54 5.21
CA MET A 145 23.98 -4.29 6.41
C MET A 145 24.12 -5.78 6.04
N THR A 146 25.20 -6.43 6.46
CA THR A 146 25.44 -7.87 6.27
C THR A 146 25.15 -8.63 7.55
N ILE A 147 24.54 -9.81 7.44
CA ILE A 147 24.07 -10.60 8.58
C ILE A 147 24.90 -11.88 8.70
N ALA A 148 25.97 -11.85 9.48
CA ALA A 148 26.87 -12.99 9.58
C ALA A 148 26.18 -14.28 10.08
N SER A 149 25.18 -14.18 10.96
CA SER A 149 24.51 -15.36 11.52
C SER A 149 23.55 -16.08 10.56
N LEU A 150 23.05 -15.40 9.52
CA LEU A 150 22.15 -15.98 8.53
C LEU A 150 22.91 -16.51 7.30
N GLY A 151 24.21 -16.22 7.22
CA GLY A 151 25.12 -16.62 6.15
C GLY A 151 25.83 -15.42 5.52
N GLU A 152 26.98 -15.66 4.89
CA GLU A 152 27.85 -14.60 4.34
C GLU A 152 27.19 -13.74 3.25
N ASP A 153 26.07 -14.21 2.68
CA ASP A 153 25.35 -13.57 1.59
C ASP A 153 23.94 -13.10 1.97
N CYS A 154 23.69 -12.92 3.28
CA CYS A 154 22.46 -12.34 3.79
C CYS A 154 22.64 -10.85 4.09
N PHE A 155 21.72 -10.03 3.58
CA PHE A 155 21.74 -8.57 3.69
C PHE A 155 20.46 -8.07 4.33
N PHE A 156 20.51 -6.92 4.99
CA PHE A 156 19.37 -6.27 5.60
C PHE A 156 19.25 -4.82 5.15
N ASP A 157 18.02 -4.38 4.88
CA ASP A 157 17.71 -2.99 4.57
C ASP A 157 16.40 -2.54 5.24
N ILE A 158 16.37 -1.26 5.61
CA ILE A 158 15.16 -0.55 6.02
C ILE A 158 14.89 0.49 4.93
N PRO A 159 13.75 0.43 4.21
CA PRO A 159 13.43 1.36 3.12
C PRO A 159 13.36 2.81 3.62
N ASN A 160 14.47 3.52 3.56
CA ASN A 160 14.55 4.92 4.01
C ASN A 160 13.61 5.84 3.21
N THR A 161 13.16 5.42 2.02
CA THR A 161 12.13 6.11 1.24
C THR A 161 10.82 6.26 2.01
N LEU A 162 10.49 5.33 2.92
CA LEU A 162 9.29 5.42 3.76
C LEU A 162 9.35 6.57 4.76
N LEU A 163 10.54 7.04 5.15
CA LEU A 163 10.71 8.22 6.02
C LEU A 163 10.06 9.48 5.42
N THR A 164 9.93 9.53 4.09
CA THR A 164 9.28 10.65 3.37
C THR A 164 7.75 10.64 3.48
N LEU A 165 7.13 9.53 3.93
CA LEU A 165 5.68 9.47 4.14
C LEU A 165 5.22 10.38 5.28
N LYS A 166 6.05 10.56 6.31
CA LYS A 166 5.73 11.44 7.44
C LYS A 166 5.49 12.90 7.01
N PRO A 167 6.44 13.60 6.37
CA PRO A 167 6.20 14.98 5.93
C PRO A 167 5.08 15.08 4.90
N LEU A 168 4.84 14.05 4.08
CA LEU A 168 3.70 14.00 3.16
C LEU A 168 2.37 14.00 3.93
N ILE A 169 2.24 13.17 4.96
CA ILE A 169 1.02 13.05 5.76
C ILE A 169 0.81 14.32 6.58
N ASP A 170 1.87 14.84 7.19
CA ASP A 170 1.82 16.12 7.91
C ASP A 170 1.33 17.25 6.99
N TYR A 171 1.83 17.32 5.75
CA TYR A 171 1.38 18.30 4.75
C TYR A 171 -0.09 18.12 4.36
N GLN A 172 -0.54 16.87 4.15
CA GLN A 172 -1.96 16.58 3.83
C GLN A 172 -2.92 16.92 4.98
N VAL A 173 -2.41 17.01 6.21
CA VAL A 173 -3.16 17.41 7.40
C VAL A 173 -3.17 18.92 7.61
N ILE A 174 -2.04 19.61 7.41
CA ILE A 174 -1.93 21.07 7.64
C ILE A 174 -2.68 21.90 6.58
N SER A 175 -3.12 21.31 5.47
CA SER A 175 -4.00 21.99 4.51
C SER A 175 -5.27 22.49 5.22
N PRO A 176 -5.69 23.77 5.05
CA PRO A 176 -6.71 24.45 5.88
C PRO A 176 -8.16 23.90 5.77
N LYS A 177 -8.33 22.65 5.34
CA LYS A 177 -9.59 21.90 5.24
C LYS A 177 -9.63 20.61 6.09
N ASN A 178 -8.59 20.27 6.84
CA ASN A 178 -8.49 18.99 7.54
C ASN A 178 -8.00 19.13 9.00
N ASP A 179 -8.92 19.29 9.94
CA ASP A 179 -8.68 18.89 11.34
C ASP A 179 -8.72 17.36 11.42
N LEU A 180 -7.64 16.70 11.01
CA LEU A 180 -7.50 15.26 11.21
C LEU A 180 -6.89 15.04 12.60
N THR A 181 -7.59 14.26 13.42
CA THR A 181 -7.10 13.78 14.72
C THR A 181 -5.83 12.94 14.54
N ASP A 182 -5.00 12.80 15.57
CA ASP A 182 -3.79 11.97 15.49
C ASP A 182 -4.10 10.52 15.11
N ILE A 183 -5.26 10.01 15.52
CA ILE A 183 -5.80 8.70 15.13
C ILE A 183 -6.02 8.61 13.61
N GLU A 184 -6.48 9.68 12.97
CA GLU A 184 -6.69 9.70 11.51
C GLU A 184 -5.38 9.79 10.73
N LYS A 185 -4.37 10.47 11.28
CA LYS A 185 -3.00 10.48 10.72
C LYS A 185 -2.40 9.08 10.74
N GLU A 186 -2.54 8.39 11.87
CA GLU A 186 -2.04 7.02 12.04
C GLU A 186 -2.73 6.08 11.04
N LYS A 187 -4.07 6.11 10.94
CA LYS A 187 -4.82 5.32 9.96
C LYS A 187 -4.45 5.63 8.52
N LEU A 188 -4.20 6.90 8.19
CA LEU A 188 -3.75 7.29 6.86
C LEU A 188 -2.35 6.73 6.58
N GLY A 189 -1.48 6.77 7.57
CA GLY A 189 -0.14 6.24 7.52
C GLY A 189 -0.06 4.75 7.24
N VAL A 190 -0.81 3.96 8.02
CA VAL A 190 -0.94 2.51 7.81
C VAL A 190 -1.36 2.22 6.37
N LYS A 191 -2.32 2.97 5.82
CA LYS A 191 -2.74 2.79 4.42
C LYS A 191 -1.64 3.08 3.40
N TYR A 192 -0.82 4.10 3.60
CA TYR A 192 0.31 4.37 2.69
C TYR A 192 1.34 3.23 2.75
N ILE A 193 1.62 2.71 3.94
CA ILE A 193 2.53 1.57 4.15
C ILE A 193 1.97 0.32 3.49
N ASP A 194 0.68 0.03 3.66
CA ASP A 194 0.00 -1.11 3.03
C ASP A 194 0.09 -1.05 1.50
N VAL A 195 -0.20 0.12 0.92
CA VAL A 195 -0.11 0.32 -0.54
C VAL A 195 1.34 0.16 -1.02
N PHE A 196 2.31 0.72 -0.29
CA PHE A 196 3.73 0.54 -0.59
C PHE A 196 4.14 -0.94 -0.58
N LYS A 197 3.72 -1.69 0.44
CA LYS A 197 3.97 -3.14 0.57
C LYS A 197 3.34 -3.92 -0.59
N GLN A 198 2.09 -3.64 -0.92
CA GLN A 198 1.40 -4.30 -2.04
C GLN A 198 2.09 -4.06 -3.37
N GLU A 199 2.54 -2.83 -3.63
CA GLU A 199 3.25 -2.52 -4.87
C GLU A 199 4.66 -3.14 -4.89
N ILE A 200 5.37 -3.22 -3.75
CA ILE A 200 6.62 -3.99 -3.65
C ILE A 200 6.38 -5.45 -4.04
N LEU A 201 5.44 -6.14 -3.39
CA LEU A 201 5.15 -7.55 -3.65
C LEU A 201 4.85 -7.81 -5.12
N LYS A 202 4.04 -6.94 -5.73
CA LYS A 202 3.73 -7.00 -7.16
C LYS A 202 4.97 -6.78 -8.04
N LEU A 203 5.85 -5.84 -7.68
CA LEU A 203 7.08 -5.56 -8.44
C LEU A 203 8.09 -6.70 -8.32
N LEU A 204 8.27 -7.26 -7.12
CA LEU A 204 9.14 -8.41 -6.88
C LEU A 204 8.67 -9.61 -7.72
N SER A 205 7.37 -9.89 -7.71
CA SER A 205 6.80 -10.99 -8.48
C SER A 205 6.94 -10.79 -9.99
N ARG A 206 6.60 -9.59 -10.47
CA ARG A 206 6.74 -9.24 -11.89
C ARG A 206 8.18 -9.36 -12.39
N LYS A 207 9.16 -9.03 -11.55
CA LYS A 207 10.59 -9.09 -11.86
C LYS A 207 11.26 -10.41 -11.46
N GLN A 208 10.50 -11.36 -10.91
CA GLN A 208 10.98 -12.66 -10.42
C GLN A 208 12.09 -12.56 -9.36
N LEU A 209 12.05 -11.54 -8.50
CA LEU A 209 13.05 -11.29 -7.46
C LEU A 209 12.69 -11.95 -6.12
N ASP A 210 11.48 -12.52 -6.00
CA ASP A 210 10.91 -13.10 -4.76
C ASP A 210 11.80 -14.17 -4.10
N LYS A 211 12.63 -14.86 -4.90
CA LYS A 211 13.51 -15.93 -4.39
C LYS A 211 14.70 -15.41 -3.59
N ASN A 212 15.03 -14.13 -3.75
CA ASN A 212 16.21 -13.49 -3.17
C ASN A 212 15.83 -12.38 -2.20
N ILE A 213 14.54 -12.08 -2.04
CA ILE A 213 14.07 -10.97 -1.21
C ILE A 213 13.01 -11.49 -0.25
N ILE A 214 13.24 -11.26 1.03
CA ILE A 214 12.37 -11.68 2.11
C ILE A 214 11.87 -10.42 2.83
N LEU A 215 10.56 -10.25 2.90
CA LEU A 215 9.96 -9.15 3.64
C LEU A 215 9.81 -9.57 5.11
N ILE A 216 10.17 -8.67 6.02
CA ILE A 216 10.08 -8.92 7.45
C ILE A 216 9.41 -7.77 8.21
N ASP A 217 8.74 -8.11 9.30
CA ASP A 217 8.10 -7.16 10.21
C ASP A 217 8.98 -6.86 11.45
N LYS A 218 8.40 -6.13 12.42
CA LYS A 218 9.01 -5.80 13.71
C LYS A 218 9.45 -7.00 14.56
N ASP A 219 8.81 -8.15 14.39
CA ASP A 219 9.17 -9.40 15.08
C ASP A 219 10.23 -10.18 14.29
N PHE A 220 10.61 -9.66 13.11
CA PHE A 220 11.44 -10.29 12.11
C PHE A 220 10.87 -11.64 11.66
N LYS A 221 9.54 -11.72 11.56
CA LYS A 221 8.84 -12.85 10.95
C LYS A 221 8.75 -12.65 9.45
N ILE A 222 8.80 -13.76 8.72
CA ILE A 222 8.73 -13.79 7.26
C ILE A 222 7.28 -13.55 6.83
N GLU A 223 7.08 -12.61 5.91
CA GLU A 223 5.82 -12.40 5.20
C GLU A 223 5.91 -12.80 3.72
#